data_AF-A0A0B5DXA7-F1
#
_entry.id   AF-A0A0B5DXA7-F1
#
_cell.length_a   1.000
_cell.length_b   1.000
_cell.length_c   1.000
_cell.angle_alpha   90.00
_cell.angle_beta   90.00
_cell.angle_gamma   90.00
#
_symmetry.space_group_name_H-M   'P 1'
#
loop_
_entity.id
_entity.type
_entity.pdbx_description
1 polymer ?
#
loop_
_entity_poly.entity_id
_entity_poly.type
_entity_poly.pdbx_seq_one_letter_code
_entity_poly.pdbx_strand_id
1 'polypeptide(L)'
;MEDLGSDAGQVQPIFISIDPERDRALGIDDYTAAFHPAILGLAGDQVATAAAASSFRIYFEREEDDAAPDGYTMSHSPGLFLIGPDGQWLRQYAYGTPAEDILSDLKERF
;
A
#
# COMPACT_ATOMS: atom_id res chain seq x y z
N MET A 1 0.38 9.88 10.34
CA MET A 1 1.39 10.85 9.87
C MET A 1 1.45 12.06 10.79
N GLU A 2 0.30 12.66 11.13
CA GLU A 2 0.23 13.80 12.07
C GLU A 2 0.90 13.52 13.42
N ASP A 3 0.65 12.35 14.01
CA ASP A 3 1.21 11.96 15.32
C ASP A 3 2.73 11.68 15.33
N LEU A 4 3.37 11.63 14.15
CA LEU A 4 4.83 11.59 14.03
C LEU A 4 5.45 12.98 14.25
N GLY A 5 4.68 14.06 14.19
CA GLY A 5 5.19 15.42 14.42
C GLY A 5 6.35 15.77 13.49
N SER A 6 7.49 16.17 14.06
CA SER A 6 8.70 16.52 13.29
C SER A 6 9.28 15.35 12.49
N ASP A 7 8.99 14.11 12.86
CA ASP A 7 9.53 12.91 12.21
C ASP A 7 8.67 12.46 11.02
N ALA A 8 7.55 13.13 10.74
CA ALA A 8 6.67 12.77 9.63
C ALA A 8 7.40 12.73 8.27
N GLY A 9 8.44 13.56 8.08
CA GLY A 9 9.26 13.58 6.87
C GLY A 9 10.19 12.38 6.70
N GLN A 10 10.35 11.54 7.74
CA GLN A 10 11.21 10.34 7.70
C GLN A 10 10.45 9.11 7.20
N VAL A 11 9.13 9.19 7.03
CA VAL A 11 8.26 8.07 6.64
C VAL A 11 7.53 8.42 5.35
N GLN A 12 7.71 7.58 4.32
CA GLN A 12 7.00 7.69 3.06
C GLN A 12 5.97 6.55 2.93
N PRO A 13 4.67 6.80 3.16
CA PRO A 13 3.65 5.79 2.87
C PRO A 13 3.48 5.62 1.36
N ILE A 14 3.44 4.36 0.90
CA ILE A 14 3.32 4.01 -0.52
C ILE A 14 2.18 3.00 -0.66
N PHE A 15 1.26 3.29 -1.56
CA PHE A 15 0.17 2.41 -1.94
C PHE A 15 0.44 1.86 -3.35
N ILE A 16 0.58 0.54 -3.49
CA ILE A 16 0.85 -0.12 -4.77
C ILE A 16 -0.39 -0.87 -5.21
N SER A 17 -0.93 -0.51 -6.38
CA SER A 17 -2.11 -1.16 -6.95
C SER A 17 -1.81 -2.57 -7.48
N ILE A 18 -2.75 -3.49 -7.23
CA ILE A 18 -2.81 -4.83 -7.82
C ILE A 18 -3.75 -4.91 -9.04
N ASP A 19 -4.41 -3.79 -9.39
CA ASP A 19 -5.26 -3.63 -10.57
C ASP A 19 -4.88 -2.35 -11.34
N PRO A 20 -3.67 -2.34 -11.92
CA PRO A 20 -3.06 -1.09 -12.33
C PRO A 20 -3.74 -0.46 -13.55
N GLU A 21 -4.42 -1.24 -14.40
CA GLU A 21 -5.13 -0.71 -15.56
C GLU A 21 -6.35 0.10 -15.15
N ARG A 22 -7.20 -0.46 -14.29
CA ARG A 22 -8.37 0.23 -13.75
C ARG A 22 -7.94 1.42 -12.89
N ASP A 23 -7.02 1.20 -11.96
CA ASP A 23 -6.67 2.22 -10.97
C ASP A 23 -5.92 3.41 -11.59
N ARG A 24 -5.18 3.22 -12.70
CA ARG A 24 -4.67 4.34 -13.51
C ARG A 24 -5.79 5.13 -14.17
N ALA A 25 -6.78 4.44 -14.75
CA ALA A 25 -7.89 5.10 -15.44
C ALA A 25 -8.80 5.88 -14.47
N LEU A 26 -8.94 5.42 -13.23
CA LEU A 26 -9.76 6.04 -12.19
C LEU A 26 -9.03 7.11 -11.36
N GLY A 27 -7.70 7.22 -11.48
CA GLY A 27 -6.90 8.21 -10.76
C GLY A 27 -6.45 7.74 -9.38
N ILE A 28 -5.42 6.89 -9.33
CA ILE A 28 -4.83 6.38 -8.09
C ILE A 28 -4.31 7.48 -7.15
N ASP A 29 -3.80 8.58 -7.71
CA ASP A 29 -3.30 9.71 -6.92
C ASP A 29 -4.44 10.44 -6.20
N ASP A 30 -5.57 10.66 -6.88
CA ASP A 30 -6.77 11.27 -6.27
C ASP A 30 -7.35 10.36 -5.18
N TYR A 31 -7.37 9.04 -5.44
CA TYR A 31 -7.80 8.04 -4.45
C TYR A 31 -6.93 8.10 -3.19
N THR A 32 -5.61 8.08 -3.33
CA THR A 32 -4.68 8.06 -2.18
C THR A 32 -4.65 9.41 -1.45
N ALA A 33 -4.75 10.53 -2.15
CA ALA A 33 -4.81 11.87 -1.57
C ALA A 33 -6.05 12.09 -0.68
N ALA A 34 -7.15 11.38 -0.94
CA ALA A 34 -8.34 11.41 -0.09
C ALA A 34 -8.10 10.83 1.32
N PHE A 35 -7.08 9.99 1.50
CA PHE A 35 -6.69 9.46 2.81
C PHE A 35 -5.65 10.34 3.48
N HIS A 36 -4.55 10.64 2.78
CA HIS A 36 -3.52 11.54 3.26
C HIS A 36 -2.62 12.02 2.11
N PRO A 37 -2.30 13.32 2.00
CA PRO A 37 -1.55 13.87 0.87
C PRO A 37 -0.10 13.37 0.75
N ALA A 38 0.45 12.76 1.80
CA ALA A 38 1.78 12.15 1.75
C ALA A 38 1.81 10.75 1.13
N ILE A 39 0.66 10.10 0.90
CA ILE A 39 0.63 8.75 0.31
C ILE A 39 0.95 8.84 -1.17
N LEU A 40 1.93 8.07 -1.62
CA LEU A 40 2.21 7.91 -3.05
C LEU A 40 1.42 6.72 -3.61
N GLY A 41 0.55 6.99 -4.57
CA GLY A 41 -0.11 5.97 -5.38
C GLY A 41 0.81 5.46 -6.48
N LEU A 42 1.03 4.15 -6.56
CA LEU A 42 1.82 3.51 -7.62
C LEU A 42 0.96 2.51 -8.37
N ALA A 43 0.85 2.70 -9.69
CA ALA A 43 0.22 1.75 -10.60
C ALA A 43 1.10 1.58 -11.85
N GLY A 44 1.93 0.54 -11.84
CA GLY A 44 2.83 0.17 -12.95
C GLY A 44 2.09 -0.46 -14.13
N ASP A 45 2.77 -1.18 -15.01
CA ASP A 45 2.10 -2.12 -15.92
C ASP A 45 1.88 -3.48 -15.22
N GLN A 46 1.19 -4.42 -15.89
CA GLN A 46 0.92 -5.74 -15.32
C GLN A 46 2.20 -6.50 -14.92
N VAL A 47 3.29 -6.32 -15.67
CA VAL A 47 4.57 -6.99 -15.40
C VAL A 47 5.22 -6.42 -14.14
N ALA A 48 5.25 -5.09 -14.01
CA ALA A 48 5.78 -4.39 -12.84
C ALA A 48 4.94 -4.67 -11.60
N THR A 49 3.60 -4.68 -11.70
CA THR A 49 2.70 -5.02 -10.61
C THR A 49 2.92 -6.47 -10.15
N ALA A 50 3.00 -7.43 -11.08
CA ALA A 50 3.28 -8.82 -10.73
C ALA A 50 4.67 -8.99 -10.07
N ALA A 51 5.69 -8.28 -10.55
CA ALA A 51 7.02 -8.30 -9.97
C ALA A 51 7.04 -7.71 -8.54
N ALA A 52 6.32 -6.61 -8.32
CA ALA A 52 6.17 -6.01 -7.00
C ALA A 52 5.46 -6.98 -6.04
N ALA A 53 4.28 -7.49 -6.43
CA ALA A 53 3.53 -8.45 -5.64
C ALA A 53 4.37 -9.69 -5.29
N SER A 54 5.11 -10.24 -6.26
CA SER A 54 6.00 -11.38 -6.03
C SER A 54 7.11 -11.08 -5.02
N SER A 55 7.73 -9.89 -5.10
CA SER A 55 8.81 -9.46 -4.19
C SER A 55 8.33 -9.36 -2.73
N PHE A 56 7.07 -8.98 -2.53
CA PHE A 56 6.42 -8.91 -1.22
C PHE A 56 5.64 -10.19 -0.86
N ARG A 57 5.67 -11.21 -1.71
CA ARG A 57 4.90 -12.47 -1.57
C ARG A 57 3.39 -12.24 -1.40
N ILE A 58 2.87 -11.22 -2.07
CA ILE A 58 1.45 -10.90 -2.11
C ILE A 58 0.79 -11.71 -3.22
N TYR A 59 -0.24 -12.47 -2.84
CA TYR A 59 -1.18 -13.03 -3.80
C TYR A 59 -2.21 -11.97 -4.20
N PHE A 60 -2.61 -11.99 -5.46
CA PHE A 60 -3.78 -11.25 -5.93
C PHE A 60 -4.45 -12.01 -7.09
N GLU A 61 -5.76 -11.88 -7.20
CA GLU A 61 -6.56 -12.54 -8.23
C GLU A 61 -7.79 -11.70 -8.58
N ARG A 62 -8.16 -11.71 -9.86
CA ARG A 62 -9.41 -11.14 -10.35
C ARG A 62 -10.53 -12.16 -10.14
N GLU A 63 -11.57 -11.75 -9.44
CA GLU A 63 -12.76 -12.55 -9.20
C GLU A 63 -13.96 -11.90 -9.89
N GLU A 64 -14.56 -12.59 -10.86
CA GLU A 64 -15.77 -12.11 -11.53
C GLU A 64 -16.92 -12.00 -10.51
N ASP A 65 -17.60 -10.85 -10.52
CA ASP A 65 -18.68 -10.53 -9.60
C ASP A 65 -19.68 -9.60 -10.31
N ASP A 66 -20.82 -10.17 -10.71
CA ASP A 66 -21.89 -9.44 -11.40
C ASP A 66 -22.49 -8.30 -10.55
N ALA A 67 -22.28 -8.30 -9.23
CA ALA A 67 -22.72 -7.22 -8.35
C ALA A 67 -21.73 -6.05 -8.30
N ALA A 68 -20.49 -6.24 -8.75
CA ALA A 68 -19.48 -5.19 -8.79
C ALA A 68 -19.73 -4.24 -9.97
N PRO A 69 -19.50 -2.92 -9.83
CA PRO A 69 -19.73 -1.94 -10.89
C PRO A 69 -19.03 -2.26 -12.22
N ASP A 70 -17.83 -2.85 -12.14
CA ASP A 70 -17.01 -3.21 -13.30
C ASP A 70 -17.10 -4.70 -13.65
N GLY A 71 -18.00 -5.45 -12.99
CA GLY A 71 -18.20 -6.89 -13.19
C GLY A 71 -17.18 -7.80 -12.50
N TYR A 72 -16.27 -7.25 -11.68
CA TYR A 72 -15.29 -8.02 -10.94
C TYR A 72 -14.81 -7.30 -9.68
N THR A 73 -14.22 -8.07 -8.78
CA THR A 73 -13.41 -7.60 -7.67
C THR A 73 -12.00 -8.17 -7.74
N MET A 74 -11.11 -7.64 -6.92
CA MET A 74 -9.74 -8.15 -6.82
C MET A 74 -9.49 -8.64 -5.42
N SER A 75 -9.34 -9.96 -5.28
CA SER A 75 -8.84 -10.57 -4.05
C SER A 75 -7.35 -10.34 -3.92
N HIS A 76 -6.87 -10.08 -2.70
CA HIS A 76 -5.44 -9.96 -2.43
C HIS A 76 -5.07 -10.35 -1.00
N SER A 77 -3.79 -10.71 -0.79
CA SER A 77 -3.25 -10.90 0.56
C SER A 77 -3.17 -9.55 1.31
N PRO A 78 -3.44 -9.51 2.62
CA PRO A 78 -3.19 -8.31 3.40
C PRO A 78 -1.68 -8.06 3.51
N GLY A 79 -1.25 -6.85 3.17
CA GLY A 79 0.16 -6.49 3.20
C GLY A 79 0.36 -5.06 3.69
N LEU A 80 1.06 -4.90 4.82
CA LEU A 80 1.60 -3.63 5.26
C LEU A 80 3.03 -3.85 5.71
N PHE A 81 3.97 -3.26 4.97
CA PHE A 81 5.40 -3.53 5.13
C PHE A 81 6.13 -2.26 5.52
N LEU A 82 7.12 -2.41 6.40
CA LEU A 82 8.08 -1.38 6.73
C LEU A 82 9.43 -1.74 6.09
N ILE A 83 9.90 -0.84 5.24
CA ILE A 83 11.19 -0.93 4.55
C ILE A 83 12.09 0.19 5.07
N GLY A 84 13.34 -0.15 5.38
CA GLY A 84 14.35 0.78 5.84
C GLY A 84 14.86 1.70 4.73
N PRO A 85 15.54 2.81 5.09
CA PRO A 85 16.10 3.76 4.13
C PRO A 85 17.19 3.15 3.23
N ASP A 86 17.76 2.02 3.63
CA ASP A 86 18.72 1.21 2.87
C ASP A 86 18.05 0.13 2.00
N GLY A 87 16.72 0.12 1.93
CA GLY A 87 15.93 -0.86 1.19
C GLY A 87 15.77 -2.21 1.90
N GLN A 88 16.25 -2.35 3.14
CA GLN A 88 16.09 -3.60 3.88
C GLN A 88 14.66 -3.77 4.37
N TRP A 89 14.16 -5.00 4.29
CA TRP A 89 12.90 -5.34 4.94
C TRP A 89 13.08 -5.30 6.45
N LEU A 90 12.25 -4.51 7.15
CA LEU A 90 12.30 -4.38 8.60
C LEU A 90 11.17 -5.17 9.29
N ARG A 91 9.94 -5.03 8.79
CA ARG A 91 8.76 -5.63 9.42
C ARG A 91 7.60 -5.75 8.44
N GLN A 92 6.71 -6.71 8.70
CA GLN A 92 5.33 -6.72 8.22
C GLN A 92 4.39 -6.55 9.41
N TYR A 93 3.43 -5.63 9.31
CA TYR A 93 2.36 -5.49 10.30
C TYR A 93 1.22 -6.43 9.94
N ALA A 94 0.61 -7.04 10.95
CA ALA A 94 -0.52 -7.92 10.74
C ALA A 94 -1.76 -7.11 10.36
N TYR A 95 -2.70 -7.75 9.67
CA TYR A 95 -4.00 -7.12 9.44
C TYR A 95 -4.66 -6.77 10.78
N GLY A 96 -5.13 -5.54 10.90
CA GLY A 96 -5.75 -5.03 12.13
C GLY A 96 -4.77 -4.58 13.22
N THR A 97 -3.46 -4.49 12.95
CA THR A 97 -2.53 -3.84 13.88
C THR A 97 -3.01 -2.40 14.18
N PRO A 98 -3.21 -2.03 15.46
CA PRO A 98 -3.60 -0.68 15.85
C PRO A 98 -2.61 0.39 15.36
N ALA A 99 -3.13 1.55 14.96
CA ALA A 99 -2.29 2.66 14.49
C ALA A 99 -1.30 3.15 15.56
N GLU A 100 -1.66 3.07 16.84
CA GLU A 100 -0.79 3.40 17.99
C GLU A 100 0.42 2.48 18.12
N ASP A 101 0.27 1.19 17.79
CA ASP A 101 1.36 0.22 17.80
C ASP A 101 2.34 0.49 16.65
N ILE A 102 1.81 0.81 15.47
CA ILE A 102 2.61 1.19 14.30
C ILE A 102 3.37 2.48 14.60
N LEU A 103 2.70 3.48 15.18
CA LEU A 103 3.31 4.75 15.57
C LEU A 103 4.44 4.54 16.59
N SER A 104 4.23 3.68 17.58
CA SER A 104 5.24 3.36 18.60
C SER A 104 6.46 2.68 17.98
N ASP A 105 6.25 1.66 17.13
CA ASP A 105 7.35 0.97 16.42
C ASP A 105 8.12 1.91 15.47
N LEU A 106 7.45 2.90 14.86
CA LEU A 106 8.13 3.92 14.03
C LEU A 106 8.98 4.87 14.87
N LYS A 107 8.48 5.34 16.02
CA LYS A 107 9.20 6.28 16.90
C LYS A 107 10.46 5.69 17.54
N GLU A 108 10.55 4.37 17.68
CA GLU A 108 11.76 3.71 18.18
C GLU A 108 12.92 3.69 17.18
N ARG A 109 12.68 4.11 15.93
CA ARG A 109 13.64 3.99 14.81
C ARG A 109 14.33 5.30 14.46
N PHE A 110 13.94 6.39 15.09
CA PHE A 110 14.48 7.73 14.89
C PHE A 110 15.04 8.30 16.19
#